data_AF-A0A5E4KTZ1-F1
#
_entry.id   AF-A0A5E4KTZ1-F1
#
_cell.length_a   1.000
_cell.length_b   1.000
_cell.length_c   1.000
_cell.angle_alpha   90.00
_cell.angle_beta   90.00
_cell.angle_gamma   90.00
#
_symmetry.space_group_name_H-M   'P 1'
#
loop_
_entity.id
_entity.type
_entity.pdbx_description
1 polymer ?
#
loop_
_entity_poly.entity_id
_entity_poly.type
_entity_poly.pdbx_seq_one_letter_code
_entity_poly.pdbx_strand_id
1 'polypeptide(L)'
;MILGIDIGGANTKIASEDGKIVELHYIPLWKNTKLPQILLDIAGRLEPEKAGVVITGELADCFPDKETGLSSIIDAVNNAFPDAYFLDSSGIFTKEKKRSIAAANWMASALLVGSEYEDCIFVDIGSTTADVIPIVSGTPRAARTDFERLKNSELVYSGVLRTNIAALLKNVNLDGAECGISSELFAISADAYVVLGLISADEYTCDTPDGAGKTIIDAKRRLARVVCADLSEIGESDLLSIANQVMEKQVRDIKDALLIVSKKQGVRKVVSCGLGEFLAKKAAQECGFEIILLSEKYGAELSKVFPAYAVARLLSECR
;
A
#
# COMPACT_ATOMS: atom_id res chain seq x y z
N MET A 1 -14.14 -22.42 -3.83
CA MET A 1 -13.50 -21.23 -3.21
C MET A 1 -12.93 -20.38 -4.33
N ILE A 2 -13.11 -19.07 -4.23
CA ILE A 2 -12.60 -18.08 -5.18
C ILE A 2 -11.43 -17.35 -4.54
N LEU A 3 -10.26 -17.45 -5.17
CA LEU A 3 -9.05 -16.81 -4.68
C LEU A 3 -8.86 -15.46 -5.34
N GLY A 4 -8.53 -14.45 -4.55
CA GLY A 4 -8.08 -13.16 -5.05
C GLY A 4 -6.59 -13.00 -4.87
N ILE A 5 -5.93 -12.40 -5.86
CA ILE A 5 -4.48 -12.25 -5.93
C ILE A 5 -4.16 -10.81 -6.32
N ASP A 6 -3.46 -10.07 -5.44
CA ASP A 6 -2.89 -8.75 -5.76
C ASP A 6 -1.38 -8.87 -5.93
N ILE A 7 -0.91 -8.70 -7.16
CA ILE A 7 0.52 -8.78 -7.51
C ILE A 7 1.07 -7.36 -7.62
N GLY A 8 1.68 -6.90 -6.52
CA GLY A 8 2.44 -5.66 -6.47
C GLY A 8 3.90 -5.84 -6.87
N GLY A 9 4.63 -4.72 -6.90
CA GLY A 9 6.06 -4.75 -7.25
C GLY A 9 6.93 -5.44 -6.19
N ALA A 10 6.55 -5.31 -4.92
CA ALA A 10 7.31 -5.82 -3.78
C ALA A 10 6.62 -6.98 -3.05
N ASN A 11 5.30 -6.99 -3.06
CA ASN A 11 4.48 -7.91 -2.29
C ASN A 11 3.43 -8.55 -3.19
N THR A 12 3.14 -9.81 -2.94
CA THR A 12 1.97 -10.52 -3.48
C THR A 12 1.05 -10.85 -2.32
N LYS A 13 -0.22 -10.49 -2.45
CA LYS A 13 -1.23 -10.70 -1.42
C LYS A 13 -2.29 -11.66 -1.92
N ILE A 14 -2.78 -12.51 -1.04
CA ILE A 14 -3.77 -13.55 -1.34
C ILE A 14 -4.91 -13.43 -0.33
N ALA A 15 -6.14 -13.52 -0.81
CA ALA A 15 -7.29 -13.69 0.07
C ALA A 15 -8.39 -14.53 -0.59
N SER A 16 -9.15 -15.30 0.20
CA SER A 16 -10.37 -15.94 -0.28
C SER A 16 -11.57 -15.00 -0.21
N GLU A 17 -12.60 -15.26 -1.01
CA GLU A 17 -13.87 -14.52 -1.04
C GLU A 17 -14.59 -14.53 0.31
N ASP A 18 -14.40 -15.57 1.12
CA ASP A 18 -14.96 -15.68 2.47
C ASP A 18 -14.05 -15.12 3.57
N GLY A 19 -12.87 -14.59 3.20
CA GLY A 19 -11.90 -13.98 4.11
C GLY A 19 -11.16 -14.96 5.03
N LYS A 20 -11.31 -16.28 4.85
CA LYS A 20 -10.65 -17.29 5.69
C LYS A 20 -9.20 -17.54 5.32
N ILE A 21 -8.84 -17.36 4.05
CA ILE A 21 -7.46 -17.40 3.58
C ILE A 21 -6.99 -15.96 3.48
N VAL A 22 -5.84 -15.67 4.10
CA VAL A 22 -5.18 -14.36 4.10
C VAL A 22 -3.69 -14.63 4.10
N GLU A 23 -2.99 -14.24 3.04
CA GLU A 23 -1.53 -14.40 2.96
C GLU A 23 -0.87 -13.14 2.38
N LEU A 24 0.28 -12.77 2.95
CA LEU A 24 1.13 -11.68 2.48
C LEU A 24 2.53 -12.23 2.24
N HIS A 25 2.98 -12.17 0.98
CA HIS A 25 4.28 -12.67 0.57
C HIS A 25 5.16 -11.51 0.10
N TYR A 26 6.34 -11.33 0.71
CA TYR A 26 7.35 -10.38 0.22
C TYR A 26 8.11 -11.01 -0.96
N ILE A 27 7.74 -10.59 -2.18
CA ILE A 27 8.27 -11.09 -3.46
C ILE A 27 8.67 -9.89 -4.33
N PRO A 28 9.82 -9.25 -4.06
CA PRO A 28 10.30 -8.15 -4.88
C PRO A 28 10.59 -8.62 -6.31
N LEU A 29 9.82 -8.11 -7.27
CA LEU A 29 9.93 -8.52 -8.68
C LEU A 29 11.33 -8.22 -9.26
N TRP A 30 11.97 -7.16 -8.78
CA TRP A 30 13.28 -6.71 -9.23
C TRP A 30 14.48 -7.50 -8.67
N LYS A 31 14.26 -8.53 -7.83
CA LYS A 31 15.34 -9.31 -7.19
C LYS A 31 15.24 -10.80 -7.51
N ASN A 32 15.52 -11.21 -8.76
CA ASN A 32 15.42 -12.63 -9.19
C ASN A 32 14.11 -13.27 -8.72
N THR A 33 13.00 -12.70 -9.20
CA THR A 33 11.66 -12.98 -8.66
C THR A 33 11.35 -14.48 -8.57
N LYS A 34 10.83 -14.89 -7.40
CA LYS A 34 10.29 -16.24 -7.17
C LYS A 34 8.80 -16.34 -7.47
N LEU A 35 8.20 -15.28 -8.03
CA LEU A 35 6.76 -15.19 -8.27
C LEU A 35 6.19 -16.45 -8.97
N PRO A 36 6.74 -16.95 -10.09
CA PRO A 36 6.16 -18.11 -10.77
C PRO A 36 6.09 -19.36 -9.88
N GLN A 37 7.14 -19.64 -9.11
CA GLN A 37 7.20 -20.80 -8.23
C GLN A 37 6.23 -20.68 -7.04
N ILE A 38 6.11 -19.47 -6.47
CA ILE A 38 5.20 -19.22 -5.35
C ILE A 38 3.75 -19.31 -5.82
N LEU A 39 3.41 -18.80 -6.99
CA LEU A 39 2.07 -18.93 -7.55
C LEU A 39 1.69 -20.41 -7.78
N LEU A 40 2.61 -21.23 -8.28
CA LEU A 40 2.39 -22.68 -8.44
C LEU A 40 2.19 -23.39 -7.09
N ASP A 41 2.97 -23.04 -6.07
CA ASP A 41 2.81 -23.58 -4.71
C ASP A 41 1.44 -23.21 -4.12
N ILE A 42 1.04 -21.94 -4.22
CA ILE A 42 -0.27 -21.47 -3.76
C ILE A 42 -1.39 -22.20 -4.50
N ALA A 43 -1.30 -22.33 -5.83
CA ALA A 43 -2.29 -23.02 -6.64
C ALA A 43 -2.44 -24.50 -6.23
N GLY A 44 -1.33 -25.22 -6.05
CA GLY A 44 -1.35 -26.62 -5.66
C GLY A 44 -1.79 -26.86 -4.21
N ARG A 45 -1.54 -25.91 -3.30
CA ARG A 45 -1.93 -26.00 -1.89
C ARG A 45 -3.39 -25.62 -1.64
N LEU A 46 -3.90 -24.60 -2.35
CA LEU A 46 -5.23 -24.05 -2.12
C LEU A 46 -6.29 -24.56 -3.09
N GLU A 47 -5.89 -25.06 -4.27
CA GLU A 47 -6.74 -25.62 -5.32
C GLU A 47 -8.04 -24.81 -5.56
N PRO A 48 -7.95 -23.49 -5.84
CA PRO A 48 -9.14 -22.67 -5.97
C PRO A 48 -9.94 -23.00 -7.24
N GLU A 49 -11.25 -22.81 -7.18
CA GLU A 49 -12.15 -23.02 -8.32
C GLU A 49 -11.98 -21.90 -9.37
N LYS A 50 -11.77 -20.66 -8.90
CA LYS A 50 -11.51 -19.49 -9.74
C LYS A 50 -10.47 -18.60 -9.07
N ALA A 51 -9.70 -17.89 -9.88
CA ALA A 51 -8.75 -16.87 -9.42
C ALA A 51 -9.11 -15.51 -10.03
N GLY A 52 -9.29 -14.49 -9.18
CA GLY A 52 -9.39 -13.08 -9.54
C GLY A 52 -8.07 -12.37 -9.28
N VAL A 53 -7.58 -11.57 -10.22
CA VAL A 53 -6.22 -11.01 -10.18
C VAL A 53 -6.22 -9.52 -10.48
N VAL A 54 -5.47 -8.77 -9.68
CA VAL A 54 -5.10 -7.37 -9.94
C VAL A 54 -3.58 -7.23 -9.95
N ILE A 55 -3.07 -6.33 -10.78
CA ILE A 55 -1.62 -6.13 -10.98
C ILE A 55 -1.26 -4.66 -10.77
N THR A 56 -0.20 -4.44 -9.99
CA THR A 56 0.49 -3.14 -9.82
C THR A 56 2.01 -3.22 -9.92
N GLY A 57 2.57 -4.42 -10.07
CA GLY A 57 4.01 -4.65 -10.17
C GLY A 57 4.62 -4.43 -11.55
N GLU A 58 3.84 -4.01 -12.55
CA GLU A 58 4.30 -4.02 -13.96
C GLU A 58 5.41 -2.99 -14.28
N LEU A 59 5.64 -2.03 -13.39
CA LEU A 59 6.70 -1.02 -13.48
C LEU A 59 7.95 -1.37 -12.65
N ALA A 60 8.08 -2.60 -12.14
CA ALA A 60 9.28 -3.00 -11.42
C ALA A 60 10.54 -2.86 -12.30
N ASP A 61 11.64 -2.39 -11.72
CA ASP A 61 12.90 -2.03 -12.41
C ASP A 61 13.52 -3.17 -13.24
N CYS A 62 13.11 -4.42 -13.02
CA CYS A 62 13.56 -5.57 -13.83
C CYS A 62 12.96 -5.60 -15.24
N PHE A 63 11.88 -4.85 -15.51
CA PHE A 63 11.22 -4.85 -16.79
C PHE A 63 11.69 -3.68 -17.66
N PRO A 64 12.02 -3.93 -18.94
CA PRO A 64 12.47 -2.87 -19.85
C PRO A 64 11.36 -1.84 -20.13
N ASP A 65 10.11 -2.26 -20.04
CA ASP A 65 8.92 -1.44 -20.21
C ASP A 65 7.69 -2.07 -19.54
N LYS A 66 6.64 -1.27 -19.42
CA LYS A 66 5.37 -1.62 -18.79
C LYS A 66 4.67 -2.82 -19.43
N GLU A 67 4.76 -2.97 -20.75
CA GLU A 67 4.08 -4.03 -21.50
C GLU A 67 4.75 -5.38 -21.27
N THR A 68 6.08 -5.39 -21.29
CA THR A 68 6.90 -6.56 -20.96
C THR A 68 6.65 -7.02 -19.53
N GLY A 69 6.62 -6.10 -18.57
CA GLY A 69 6.32 -6.42 -17.17
C GLY A 69 4.93 -7.01 -16.98
N LEU A 70 3.92 -6.37 -17.57
CA LEU A 70 2.55 -6.85 -17.51
C LEU A 70 2.38 -8.24 -18.14
N SER A 71 2.93 -8.47 -19.34
CA SER A 71 2.84 -9.79 -19.98
C SER A 71 3.51 -10.87 -19.14
N SER A 72 4.69 -10.59 -18.59
CA SER A 72 5.45 -11.56 -17.77
C SER A 72 4.67 -11.99 -16.53
N ILE A 73 4.00 -11.04 -15.85
CA ILE A 73 3.16 -11.32 -14.68
C ILE A 73 1.92 -12.14 -15.08
N ILE A 74 1.22 -11.75 -16.15
CA ILE A 74 0.05 -12.48 -16.64
C ILE A 74 0.41 -13.91 -17.03
N ASP A 75 1.55 -14.12 -17.68
CA ASP A 75 2.05 -15.45 -18.06
C ASP A 75 2.34 -16.32 -16.83
N ALA A 76 2.99 -15.75 -15.80
CA ALA A 76 3.24 -16.46 -14.55
C ALA A 76 1.93 -16.86 -13.85
N VAL A 77 0.94 -15.97 -13.84
CA VAL A 77 -0.40 -16.23 -13.28
C VAL A 77 -1.12 -17.32 -14.05
N ASN A 78 -1.24 -17.21 -15.37
CA ASN A 78 -1.96 -18.18 -16.18
C ASN A 78 -1.31 -19.57 -16.17
N ASN A 79 0.00 -19.64 -15.95
CA ASN A 79 0.69 -20.92 -15.77
C ASN A 79 0.31 -21.61 -14.45
N ALA A 80 0.05 -20.85 -13.38
CA ALA A 80 -0.34 -21.41 -12.08
C ALA A 80 -1.85 -21.58 -11.90
N PHE A 81 -2.63 -20.64 -12.45
CA PHE A 81 -4.09 -20.60 -12.39
C PHE A 81 -4.62 -20.52 -13.82
N PRO A 82 -4.79 -21.68 -14.49
CA PRO A 82 -5.46 -21.72 -15.78
C PRO A 82 -6.82 -21.02 -15.66
N ASP A 83 -7.18 -20.19 -16.64
CA ASP A 83 -8.44 -19.44 -16.65
C ASP A 83 -8.61 -18.32 -15.59
N ALA A 84 -7.51 -17.76 -15.07
CA ALA A 84 -7.56 -16.59 -14.18
C ALA A 84 -8.30 -15.39 -14.81
N TYR A 85 -9.07 -14.69 -13.99
CA TYR A 85 -9.79 -13.47 -14.34
C TYR A 85 -9.02 -12.25 -13.86
N PHE A 86 -8.59 -11.39 -14.78
CA PHE A 86 -7.91 -10.15 -14.45
C PHE A 86 -8.92 -9.01 -14.40
N LEU A 87 -8.96 -8.26 -13.31
CA LEU A 87 -9.75 -7.03 -13.24
C LEU A 87 -8.95 -5.90 -13.86
N ASP A 88 -9.54 -5.22 -14.84
CA ASP A 88 -8.89 -4.10 -15.50
C ASP A 88 -9.21 -2.74 -14.84
N SER A 89 -8.50 -1.70 -15.26
CA SER A 89 -8.67 -0.30 -14.81
C SER A 89 -10.03 0.31 -15.15
N SER A 90 -10.91 -0.38 -15.89
CA SER A 90 -12.31 -0.01 -16.10
C SER A 90 -13.26 -0.76 -15.16
N GLY A 91 -12.74 -1.64 -14.29
CA GLY A 91 -13.54 -2.46 -13.40
C GLY A 91 -14.16 -3.69 -14.07
N ILE A 92 -13.64 -4.11 -15.22
CA ILE A 92 -14.20 -5.22 -15.99
C ILE A 92 -13.24 -6.41 -15.92
N PHE A 93 -13.78 -7.59 -15.61
CA PHE A 93 -13.00 -8.83 -15.67
C PHE A 93 -12.73 -9.25 -17.10
N THR A 94 -11.49 -9.66 -17.37
CA THR A 94 -11.08 -10.20 -18.66
C THR A 94 -10.09 -11.34 -18.49
N LYS A 95 -10.08 -12.26 -19.44
CA LYS A 95 -9.05 -13.30 -19.58
C LYS A 95 -8.01 -12.94 -20.65
N GLU A 96 -8.27 -11.88 -21.42
CA GLU A 96 -7.41 -11.46 -22.52
C GLU A 96 -6.25 -10.61 -21.98
N LYS A 97 -5.04 -10.83 -22.51
CA LYS A 97 -3.90 -9.96 -22.22
C LYS A 97 -4.15 -8.56 -22.78
N LYS A 98 -4.47 -7.61 -21.90
CA LYS A 98 -4.73 -6.21 -22.25
C LYS A 98 -3.93 -5.27 -21.39
N ARG A 99 -3.48 -4.16 -21.99
CA ARG A 99 -2.80 -3.07 -21.27
C ARG A 99 -3.65 -2.45 -20.16
N SER A 100 -4.98 -2.54 -20.25
CA SER A 100 -5.89 -2.01 -19.23
C SER A 100 -5.81 -2.72 -17.89
N ILE A 101 -5.24 -3.93 -17.81
CA ILE A 101 -5.08 -4.71 -16.56
C ILE A 101 -4.11 -4.05 -15.58
N ALA A 102 -3.16 -3.29 -16.09
CA ALA A 102 -2.16 -2.62 -15.29
C ALA A 102 -2.75 -1.56 -14.33
N ALA A 103 -2.14 -1.41 -13.15
CA ALA A 103 -2.48 -0.42 -12.14
C ALA A 103 -3.95 -0.46 -11.66
N ALA A 104 -4.51 -1.66 -11.50
CA ALA A 104 -5.92 -1.88 -11.17
C ALA A 104 -6.20 -2.32 -9.71
N ASN A 105 -5.19 -2.38 -8.83
CA ASN A 105 -5.37 -2.82 -7.43
C ASN A 105 -6.39 -1.95 -6.67
N TRP A 106 -6.30 -0.63 -6.82
CA TRP A 106 -7.19 0.33 -6.15
C TRP A 106 -8.60 0.25 -6.72
N MET A 107 -8.76 -0.18 -7.99
CA MET A 107 -10.06 -0.31 -8.64
C MET A 107 -10.91 -1.40 -7.97
N ALA A 108 -10.34 -2.59 -7.71
CA ALA A 108 -11.06 -3.66 -7.03
C ALA A 108 -11.56 -3.21 -5.65
N SER A 109 -10.67 -2.64 -4.84
CA SER A 109 -11.01 -2.13 -3.52
C SER A 109 -12.07 -1.03 -3.58
N ALA A 110 -11.93 -0.08 -4.49
CA ALA A 110 -12.85 1.05 -4.61
C ALA A 110 -14.24 0.62 -5.11
N LEU A 111 -14.34 -0.40 -5.98
CA LEU A 111 -15.64 -0.95 -6.40
C LEU A 111 -16.36 -1.65 -5.24
N LEU A 112 -15.65 -2.48 -4.45
CA LEU A 112 -16.24 -3.14 -3.29
C LEU A 112 -16.63 -2.13 -2.21
N VAL A 113 -15.79 -1.13 -1.93
CA VAL A 113 -16.13 -0.05 -0.98
C VAL A 113 -17.30 0.78 -1.50
N GLY A 114 -17.35 1.05 -2.80
CA GLY A 114 -18.45 1.80 -3.40
C GLY A 114 -19.79 1.09 -3.33
N SER A 115 -19.82 -0.24 -3.46
CA SER A 115 -21.06 -1.01 -3.28
C SER A 115 -21.56 -1.03 -1.83
N GLU A 116 -20.68 -0.78 -0.84
CA GLU A 116 -21.02 -0.84 0.59
C GLU A 116 -21.31 0.52 1.22
N TYR A 117 -20.65 1.58 0.77
CA TYR A 117 -20.69 2.90 1.44
C TYR A 117 -21.17 4.04 0.54
N GLU A 118 -21.29 3.79 -0.78
CA GLU A 118 -21.70 4.74 -1.81
C GLU A 118 -20.82 6.00 -1.92
N ASP A 119 -21.05 7.01 -1.07
CA ASP A 119 -20.40 8.31 -1.10
C ASP A 119 -19.30 8.40 -0.04
N CYS A 120 -18.04 8.21 -0.44
CA CYS A 120 -16.88 8.28 0.44
C CYS A 120 -15.57 8.59 -0.31
N ILE A 121 -14.50 8.79 0.46
CA ILE A 121 -13.13 8.76 -0.02
C ILE A 121 -12.51 7.47 0.51
N PHE A 122 -12.16 6.56 -0.39
CA PHE A 122 -11.43 5.35 -0.05
C PHE A 122 -9.94 5.64 0.07
N VAL A 123 -9.31 5.21 1.17
CA VAL A 123 -7.89 5.44 1.46
C VAL A 123 -7.16 4.13 1.76
N ASP A 124 -6.35 3.65 0.83
CA ASP A 124 -5.49 2.48 1.01
C ASP A 124 -4.04 2.92 1.22
N ILE A 125 -3.50 2.66 2.41
CA ILE A 125 -2.11 3.01 2.74
C ILE A 125 -1.30 1.73 2.90
N GLY A 126 -0.54 1.43 1.86
CA GLY A 126 0.34 0.27 1.81
C GLY A 126 1.76 0.57 2.28
N SER A 127 2.69 -0.31 1.92
CA SER A 127 4.11 -0.17 2.24
C SER A 127 4.79 1.02 1.56
N THR A 128 4.23 1.55 0.48
CA THR A 128 4.92 2.49 -0.43
C THR A 128 4.08 3.72 -0.79
N THR A 129 2.79 3.56 -0.94
CA THR A 129 1.87 4.61 -1.41
C THR A 129 0.64 4.68 -0.54
N ALA A 130 -0.03 5.83 -0.60
CA ALA A 130 -1.37 6.05 -0.11
C ALA A 130 -2.27 6.44 -1.28
N ASP A 131 -3.25 5.59 -1.60
CA ASP A 131 -4.28 5.87 -2.60
C ASP A 131 -5.40 6.69 -1.94
N VAL A 132 -5.90 7.73 -2.61
CA VAL A 132 -6.98 8.60 -2.09
C VAL A 132 -8.07 8.71 -3.16
N ILE A 133 -9.00 7.76 -3.14
CA ILE A 133 -9.93 7.51 -4.24
C ILE A 133 -11.32 8.05 -3.90
N PRO A 134 -11.81 9.11 -4.55
CA PRO A 134 -13.20 9.51 -4.39
C PRO A 134 -14.15 8.48 -4.98
N ILE A 135 -15.24 8.20 -4.27
CA ILE A 135 -16.33 7.36 -4.71
C ILE A 135 -17.61 8.17 -4.55
N VAL A 136 -18.38 8.28 -5.64
CA VAL A 136 -19.64 9.05 -5.68
C VAL A 136 -20.71 8.18 -6.30
N SER A 137 -21.81 7.99 -5.58
CA SER A 137 -22.92 7.09 -5.92
C SER A 137 -22.41 5.67 -6.22
N GLY A 138 -21.51 5.17 -5.36
CA GLY A 138 -20.90 3.85 -5.47
C GLY A 138 -19.92 3.68 -6.63
N THR A 139 -19.62 4.74 -7.38
CA THR A 139 -18.71 4.68 -8.53
C THR A 139 -17.38 5.39 -8.22
N PRO A 140 -16.22 4.74 -8.38
CA PRO A 140 -14.92 5.40 -8.28
C PRO A 140 -14.77 6.54 -9.29
N ARG A 141 -14.30 7.71 -8.84
CA ARG A 141 -14.14 8.93 -9.64
C ARG A 141 -12.68 9.39 -9.80
N ALA A 142 -11.72 8.55 -9.41
CA ALA A 142 -10.30 8.83 -9.60
C ALA A 142 -9.88 8.81 -11.08
N ALA A 143 -8.78 9.49 -11.38
CA ALA A 143 -8.10 9.39 -12.65
C ALA A 143 -7.56 7.98 -12.89
N ARG A 144 -7.46 7.60 -14.17
CA ARG A 144 -7.12 6.23 -14.57
C ARG A 144 -5.62 5.90 -14.53
N THR A 145 -4.76 6.92 -14.56
CA THR A 145 -3.30 6.74 -14.61
C THR A 145 -2.67 7.33 -13.37
N ASP A 146 -1.60 6.71 -12.87
CA ASP A 146 -0.88 7.21 -11.69
C ASP A 146 -0.35 8.64 -11.88
N PHE A 147 0.06 8.99 -13.11
CA PHE A 147 0.47 10.36 -13.43
C PHE A 147 -0.63 11.38 -13.18
N GLU A 148 -1.85 11.11 -13.65
CA GLU A 148 -2.98 12.00 -13.40
C GLU A 148 -3.46 11.93 -11.96
N ARG A 149 -3.37 10.77 -11.29
CA ARG A 149 -3.71 10.62 -9.87
C ARG A 149 -2.76 11.45 -8.98
N LEU A 150 -1.46 11.45 -9.28
CA LEU A 150 -0.47 12.33 -8.62
C LEU A 150 -0.85 13.81 -8.79
N LYS A 151 -1.23 14.23 -10.01
CA LYS A 151 -1.67 15.61 -10.28
C LYS A 151 -2.97 16.00 -9.55
N ASN A 152 -3.85 15.03 -9.30
CA ASN A 152 -5.16 15.25 -8.69
C ASN A 152 -5.19 15.00 -7.18
N SER A 153 -4.04 14.70 -6.54
CA SER A 153 -3.97 14.31 -5.12
C SER A 153 -4.77 13.03 -4.80
N GLU A 154 -4.87 12.12 -5.76
CA GLU A 154 -5.53 10.80 -5.64
C GLU A 154 -4.51 9.67 -5.42
N LEU A 155 -3.22 10.02 -5.42
CA LEU A 155 -2.09 9.17 -5.10
C LEU A 155 -1.04 10.02 -4.38
N VAL A 156 -0.65 9.60 -3.17
CA VAL A 156 0.45 10.19 -2.41
C VAL A 156 1.56 9.14 -2.32
N TYR A 157 2.78 9.49 -2.74
CA TYR A 157 3.90 8.55 -2.83
C TYR A 157 4.62 8.38 -1.49
N SER A 158 3.85 7.97 -0.48
CA SER A 158 4.28 7.84 0.90
C SER A 158 3.53 6.68 1.54
N GLY A 159 4.26 5.73 2.11
CA GLY A 159 3.69 4.53 2.72
C GLY A 159 4.35 4.20 4.04
N VAL A 160 3.88 3.11 4.66
CA VAL A 160 4.29 2.76 6.03
C VAL A 160 5.72 2.24 6.10
N LEU A 161 6.24 1.61 5.04
CA LEU A 161 7.50 0.89 5.15
C LEU A 161 8.67 1.51 4.39
N ARG A 162 8.47 1.84 3.11
CA ARG A 162 9.57 1.99 2.13
C ARG A 162 9.97 3.44 1.84
N THR A 163 9.31 4.42 2.43
CA THR A 163 9.55 5.83 2.08
C THR A 163 10.83 6.32 2.73
N ASN A 164 11.80 6.78 1.93
CA ASN A 164 13.01 7.42 2.44
C ASN A 164 12.63 8.67 3.25
N ILE A 165 13.11 8.79 4.49
CA ILE A 165 12.84 9.95 5.35
C ILE A 165 13.31 11.26 4.68
N ALA A 166 14.40 11.22 3.91
CA ALA A 166 14.90 12.38 3.15
C ALA A 166 13.97 12.86 2.01
N ALA A 167 13.01 12.03 1.60
CA ALA A 167 11.95 12.41 0.66
C ALA A 167 10.78 13.11 1.34
N LEU A 168 10.60 12.90 2.66
CA LEU A 168 9.52 13.50 3.45
C LEU A 168 9.94 14.82 4.09
N LEU A 169 11.14 14.84 4.65
CA LEU A 169 11.66 15.94 5.46
C LEU A 169 12.93 16.52 4.84
N LYS A 170 13.21 17.78 5.16
CA LYS A 170 14.50 18.44 4.84
C LYS A 170 15.24 18.87 6.08
N ASN A 171 14.49 19.22 7.12
CA ASN A 171 14.98 19.49 8.46
C ASN A 171 14.09 18.77 9.48
N VAL A 172 14.62 18.57 10.67
CA VAL A 172 13.92 18.11 11.88
C VAL A 172 14.18 19.08 13.02
N ASN A 173 13.22 19.24 13.92
CA ASN A 173 13.41 19.99 15.16
C ASN A 173 13.90 19.05 16.28
N LEU A 174 15.09 19.32 16.82
CA LEU A 174 15.71 18.59 17.93
C LEU A 174 16.00 19.60 19.05
N ASP A 175 15.52 19.34 20.27
CA ASP A 175 15.65 20.25 21.42
C ASP A 175 15.34 21.74 21.13
N GLY A 176 14.35 22.00 20.26
CA GLY A 176 13.93 23.35 19.88
C GLY A 176 14.77 24.00 18.77
N ALA A 177 15.86 23.35 18.31
CA ALA A 177 16.68 23.82 17.22
C ALA A 177 16.36 23.07 15.90
N GLU A 178 16.43 23.79 14.78
CA GLU A 178 16.31 23.18 13.46
C GLU A 178 17.63 22.51 13.06
N CYS A 179 17.54 21.24 12.64
CA CYS A 179 18.65 20.41 12.20
C CYS A 179 18.38 19.90 10.79
N GLY A 180 19.31 20.14 9.85
CA GLY A 180 19.22 19.59 8.50
C GLY A 180 19.45 18.08 8.49
N ILE A 181 18.78 17.38 7.58
CA ILE A 181 18.95 15.92 7.44
C ILE A 181 19.77 15.54 6.20
N SER A 182 20.47 14.41 6.28
CA SER A 182 21.16 13.80 5.15
C SER A 182 20.18 13.37 4.05
N SER A 183 20.60 13.47 2.79
CA SER A 183 19.87 12.93 1.64
C SER A 183 20.05 11.43 1.43
N GLU A 184 21.03 10.82 2.11
CA GLU A 184 21.34 9.39 2.00
C GLU A 184 20.16 8.51 2.45
N LEU A 185 20.07 7.31 1.88
CA LEU A 185 19.07 6.31 2.28
C LEU A 185 19.54 5.62 3.58
N PHE A 186 19.54 6.35 4.69
CA PHE A 186 19.88 5.79 6.01
C PHE A 186 18.70 5.16 6.72
N ALA A 187 17.53 5.77 6.61
CA ALA A 187 16.31 5.33 7.29
C ALA A 187 15.07 5.55 6.43
N ILE A 188 14.07 4.70 6.66
CA ILE A 188 12.79 4.72 5.96
C ILE A 188 11.64 4.84 6.96
N SER A 189 10.41 5.05 6.47
CA SER A 189 9.21 5.20 7.31
C SER A 189 8.99 4.03 8.27
N ALA A 190 9.35 2.80 7.89
CA ALA A 190 9.30 1.65 8.79
C ALA A 190 10.13 1.86 10.07
N ASP A 191 11.31 2.49 9.98
CA ASP A 191 12.17 2.74 11.13
C ASP A 191 11.49 3.69 12.12
N ALA A 192 10.86 4.75 11.61
CA ALA A 192 10.08 5.66 12.43
C ALA A 192 8.92 4.93 13.14
N TYR A 193 8.18 4.08 12.43
CA TYR A 193 7.00 3.42 12.99
C TYR A 193 7.31 2.25 13.92
N VAL A 194 8.42 1.54 13.72
CA VAL A 194 8.93 0.59 14.72
C VAL A 194 9.34 1.33 16.00
N VAL A 195 10.03 2.47 15.87
CA VAL A 195 10.45 3.28 17.03
C VAL A 195 9.26 3.87 17.79
N LEU A 196 8.19 4.26 17.09
CA LEU A 196 6.93 4.71 17.71
C LEU A 196 6.05 3.56 18.23
N GLY A 197 6.41 2.30 17.96
CA GLY A 197 5.59 1.14 18.31
C GLY A 197 4.26 1.06 17.55
N LEU A 198 4.17 1.73 16.39
CA LEU A 198 2.99 1.73 15.52
C LEU A 198 2.97 0.52 14.57
N ILE A 199 4.13 -0.09 14.32
CA ILE A 199 4.24 -1.40 13.67
C ILE A 199 5.21 -2.29 14.45
N SER A 200 5.00 -3.60 14.36
CA SER A 200 5.92 -4.60 14.89
C SER A 200 7.14 -4.82 13.97
N ALA A 201 8.18 -5.48 14.51
CA ALA A 201 9.33 -5.90 13.72
C ALA A 201 8.94 -6.92 12.61
N ASP A 202 7.90 -7.73 12.85
CA ASP A 202 7.39 -8.70 11.88
C ASP A 202 6.63 -8.01 10.73
N GLU A 203 5.93 -6.92 11.01
CA GLU A 203 5.26 -6.08 10.01
C GLU A 203 6.23 -5.24 9.18
N TYR A 204 7.48 -5.04 9.65
CA TYR A 204 8.56 -4.46 8.87
C TYR A 204 9.06 -5.49 7.83
N THR A 205 8.25 -5.79 6.82
CA THR A 205 8.52 -6.90 5.89
C THR A 205 9.64 -6.62 4.87
N CYS A 206 9.82 -5.37 4.45
CA CYS A 206 10.84 -5.02 3.46
C CYS A 206 12.26 -5.05 4.02
N ASP A 207 13.24 -4.96 3.12
CA ASP A 207 14.65 -4.86 3.51
C ASP A 207 14.93 -3.56 4.25
N THR A 208 15.85 -3.62 5.22
CA THR A 208 16.36 -2.45 5.94
C THR A 208 17.43 -1.76 5.09
N PRO A 209 17.55 -0.42 5.14
CA PRO A 209 18.53 0.32 4.33
C PRO A 209 19.99 -0.14 4.51
N ASP A 210 20.36 -0.56 5.72
CA ASP A 210 21.72 -1.01 6.06
C ASP A 210 21.89 -2.52 6.09
N GLY A 211 20.83 -3.29 5.75
CA GLY A 211 20.84 -4.75 5.82
C GLY A 211 20.87 -5.32 7.24
N ALA A 212 20.79 -4.48 8.28
CA ALA A 212 20.76 -4.93 9.67
C ALA A 212 19.36 -5.37 10.10
N GLY A 213 19.21 -5.73 11.38
CA GLY A 213 17.96 -6.17 11.96
C GLY A 213 16.84 -5.11 11.93
N LYS A 214 15.64 -5.58 12.27
CA LYS A 214 14.38 -4.80 12.30
C LYS A 214 13.93 -4.49 13.73
N THR A 215 14.83 -4.66 14.70
CA THR A 215 14.55 -4.36 16.10
C THR A 215 14.43 -2.85 16.32
N ILE A 216 13.80 -2.44 17.43
CA ILE A 216 13.72 -1.03 17.82
C ILE A 216 15.11 -0.39 17.90
N ILE A 217 16.11 -1.10 18.43
CA ILE A 217 17.46 -0.55 18.55
C ILE A 217 18.15 -0.39 17.19
N ASP A 218 17.91 -1.29 16.24
CA ASP A 218 18.44 -1.16 14.87
C ASP A 218 17.77 -0.01 14.11
N ALA A 219 16.46 0.15 14.26
CA ALA A 219 15.72 1.28 13.71
C ALA A 219 16.21 2.62 14.30
N LYS A 220 16.44 2.69 15.62
CA LYS A 220 17.04 3.86 16.28
C LYS A 220 18.42 4.22 15.70
N ARG A 221 19.28 3.22 15.46
CA ARG A 221 20.60 3.45 14.82
C ARG A 221 20.46 4.07 13.43
N ARG A 222 19.51 3.59 12.62
CA ARG A 222 19.23 4.15 11.30
C ARG A 222 18.67 5.57 11.39
N LEU A 223 17.74 5.84 12.30
CA LEU A 223 17.22 7.19 12.54
C LEU A 223 18.31 8.18 12.98
N ALA A 224 19.25 7.77 13.85
CA ALA A 224 20.36 8.63 14.27
C ALA A 224 21.20 9.11 13.06
N ARG A 225 21.46 8.22 12.10
CA ARG A 225 22.24 8.53 10.89
C ARG A 225 21.54 9.55 9.98
N VAL A 226 20.22 9.74 10.09
CA VAL A 226 19.49 10.76 9.32
C VAL A 226 20.04 12.16 9.59
N VAL A 227 20.52 12.43 10.81
CA VAL A 227 21.17 13.70 11.19
C VAL A 227 22.69 13.54 11.32
N CYS A 228 23.26 12.54 10.63
CA CYS A 228 24.68 12.22 10.65
C CYS A 228 25.25 11.92 12.06
N ALA A 229 24.42 11.43 12.97
CA ALA A 229 24.79 11.08 14.33
C ALA A 229 24.78 9.56 14.56
N ASP A 230 25.30 9.12 15.71
CA ASP A 230 25.04 7.80 16.27
C ASP A 230 24.38 7.85 17.66
N LEU A 231 24.06 6.69 18.25
CA LEU A 231 23.36 6.59 19.54
C LEU A 231 24.14 7.11 20.75
N SER A 232 25.43 7.44 20.59
CA SER A 232 26.23 8.11 21.63
C SER A 232 26.11 9.64 21.56
N GLU A 233 25.64 10.18 20.43
CA GLU A 233 25.52 11.62 20.18
C GLU A 233 24.07 12.12 20.29
N ILE A 234 23.07 11.28 19.98
CA ILE A 234 21.65 11.63 19.99
C ILE A 234 20.86 10.86 21.05
N GLY A 235 20.01 11.57 21.79
CA GLY A 235 19.17 11.00 22.84
C GLY A 235 17.92 10.28 22.32
N GLU A 236 17.29 9.49 23.18
CA GLU A 236 16.04 8.79 22.84
C GLU A 236 14.87 9.75 22.55
N SER A 237 14.79 10.88 23.26
CA SER A 237 13.78 11.92 23.04
C SER A 237 13.87 12.49 21.63
N ASP A 238 15.08 12.75 21.14
CA ASP A 238 15.32 13.28 19.80
C ASP A 238 14.99 12.25 18.72
N LEU A 239 15.35 10.98 18.92
CA LEU A 239 14.97 9.90 17.99
C LEU A 239 13.44 9.76 17.88
N LEU A 240 12.74 9.84 19.01
CA LEU A 240 11.27 9.89 19.04
C LEU A 240 10.73 11.16 18.37
N SER A 241 11.40 12.31 18.54
CA SER A 241 11.04 13.56 17.86
C SER A 241 11.14 13.42 16.34
N ILE A 242 12.23 12.83 15.82
CA ILE A 242 12.41 12.56 14.39
C ILE A 242 11.27 11.67 13.89
N ALA A 243 11.02 10.55 14.58
CA ALA A 243 9.98 9.60 14.18
C ALA A 243 8.57 10.23 14.18
N ASN A 244 8.25 11.03 15.19
CA ASN A 244 6.99 11.78 15.24
C ASN A 244 6.90 12.79 14.08
N GLN A 245 7.96 13.53 13.77
CA GLN A 245 7.96 14.48 12.65
C GLN A 245 7.75 13.81 11.29
N VAL A 246 8.27 12.58 11.11
CA VAL A 246 7.95 11.73 9.94
C VAL A 246 6.46 11.44 9.87
N MET A 247 5.87 10.96 10.97
CA MET A 247 4.43 10.69 11.06
C MET A 247 3.60 11.93 10.76
N GLU A 248 3.89 13.06 11.40
CA GLU A 248 3.16 14.32 11.21
C GLU A 248 3.24 14.80 9.76
N LYS A 249 4.39 14.63 9.10
CA LYS A 249 4.54 14.98 7.70
C LYS A 249 3.67 14.10 6.80
N GLN A 250 3.67 12.79 6.99
CA GLN A 250 2.82 11.88 6.21
C GLN A 250 1.33 12.16 6.46
N VAL A 251 0.93 12.41 7.71
CA VAL A 251 -0.44 12.80 8.06
C VAL A 251 -0.87 14.08 7.37
N ARG A 252 -0.01 15.12 7.35
CA ARG A 252 -0.28 16.36 6.61
C ARG A 252 -0.46 16.12 5.12
N ASP A 253 0.39 15.32 4.49
CA ASP A 253 0.29 15.03 3.05
C ASP A 253 -1.01 14.31 2.70
N ILE A 254 -1.43 13.35 3.54
CA ILE A 254 -2.71 12.64 3.37
C ILE A 254 -3.89 13.57 3.64
N LYS A 255 -3.80 14.42 4.66
CA LYS A 255 -4.83 15.42 5.00
C LYS A 255 -5.05 16.40 3.85
N ASP A 256 -3.97 16.92 3.25
CA ASP A 256 -4.06 17.84 2.11
C ASP A 256 -4.74 17.15 0.92
N ALA A 257 -4.37 15.89 0.64
CA ALA A 257 -5.03 15.09 -0.39
C ALA A 257 -6.54 14.88 -0.11
N LEU A 258 -6.90 14.53 1.14
CA LEU A 258 -8.29 14.38 1.56
C LEU A 258 -9.09 15.68 1.37
N LEU A 259 -8.55 16.83 1.75
CA LEU A 259 -9.21 18.13 1.60
C LEU A 259 -9.41 18.50 0.12
N ILE A 260 -8.42 18.26 -0.73
CA ILE A 260 -8.50 18.51 -2.17
C ILE A 260 -9.57 17.63 -2.82
N VAL A 261 -9.52 16.33 -2.58
CA VAL A 261 -10.47 15.35 -3.12
C VAL A 261 -11.89 15.64 -2.61
N SER A 262 -12.04 15.89 -1.32
CA SER A 262 -13.33 16.26 -0.70
C SER A 262 -13.93 17.51 -1.32
N LYS A 263 -13.14 18.57 -1.48
CA LYS A 263 -13.60 19.83 -2.09
C LYS A 263 -14.06 19.64 -3.53
N LYS A 264 -13.39 18.77 -4.30
CA LYS A 264 -13.70 18.49 -5.71
C LYS A 264 -14.98 17.67 -5.87
N GLN A 265 -15.24 16.73 -4.97
CA GLN A 265 -16.27 15.70 -5.15
C GLN A 265 -17.44 15.79 -4.16
N GLY A 266 -17.34 16.62 -3.12
CA GLY A 266 -18.41 16.83 -2.14
C GLY A 266 -18.55 15.73 -1.08
N VAL A 267 -17.60 14.79 -1.00
CA VAL A 267 -17.61 13.66 -0.04
C VAL A 267 -16.72 13.94 1.17
N ARG A 268 -17.16 13.52 2.36
CA ARG A 268 -16.47 13.77 3.65
C ARG A 268 -16.34 12.54 4.55
N LYS A 269 -16.83 11.39 4.12
CA LYS A 269 -16.66 10.11 4.79
C LYS A 269 -15.41 9.45 4.23
N VAL A 270 -14.52 8.97 5.09
CA VAL A 270 -13.31 8.23 4.72
C VAL A 270 -13.51 6.77 5.08
N VAL A 271 -13.18 5.88 4.16
CA VAL A 271 -13.11 4.43 4.40
C VAL A 271 -11.67 4.02 4.15
N SER A 272 -10.99 3.44 5.12
CA SER A 272 -9.55 3.16 5.00
C SER A 272 -9.21 1.69 5.21
N CYS A 273 -8.19 1.22 4.49
CA CYS A 273 -7.55 -0.07 4.70
C CYS A 273 -6.02 0.03 4.60
N GLY A 274 -5.38 -1.12 4.77
CA GLY A 274 -3.94 -1.28 4.64
C GLY A 274 -3.20 -1.09 5.97
N LEU A 275 -1.89 -1.30 5.93
CA LEU A 275 -1.03 -1.21 7.11
C LEU A 275 -1.04 0.20 7.73
N GLY A 276 -1.34 1.23 6.93
CA GLY A 276 -1.30 2.63 7.34
C GLY A 276 -2.62 3.23 7.79
N GLU A 277 -3.63 2.44 8.14
CA GLU A 277 -4.92 2.94 8.64
C GLU A 277 -4.79 3.97 9.79
N PHE A 278 -3.76 3.85 10.63
CA PHE A 278 -3.49 4.82 11.69
C PHE A 278 -3.16 6.24 11.16
N LEU A 279 -2.51 6.35 10.00
CA LEU A 279 -2.25 7.63 9.32
C LEU A 279 -3.54 8.20 8.74
N ALA A 280 -4.33 7.38 8.05
CA ALA A 280 -5.61 7.78 7.49
C ALA A 280 -6.59 8.24 8.57
N LYS A 281 -6.64 7.51 9.71
CA LYS A 281 -7.45 7.86 10.87
C LYS A 281 -7.10 9.25 11.40
N LYS A 282 -5.82 9.51 11.65
CA LYS A 282 -5.38 10.80 12.17
C LYS A 282 -5.64 11.93 11.17
N ALA A 283 -5.33 11.72 9.89
CA ALA A 283 -5.58 12.72 8.84
C ALA A 283 -7.08 13.05 8.69
N ALA A 284 -7.95 12.04 8.69
CA ALA A 284 -9.40 12.24 8.61
C ALA A 284 -9.95 12.98 9.85
N GLN A 285 -9.48 12.64 11.05
CA GLN A 285 -9.86 13.34 12.28
C GLN A 285 -9.45 14.81 12.25
N GLU A 286 -8.24 15.12 11.77
CA GLU A 286 -7.79 16.50 11.60
C GLU A 286 -8.57 17.29 10.53
N CYS A 287 -9.16 16.62 9.55
CA CYS A 287 -10.10 17.22 8.59
C CYS A 287 -11.51 17.42 9.16
N GLY A 288 -11.83 16.82 10.31
CA GLY A 288 -13.20 16.70 10.80
C GLY A 288 -14.08 15.84 9.88
N PHE A 289 -13.49 14.77 9.33
CA PHE A 289 -14.16 13.78 8.49
C PHE A 289 -14.54 12.55 9.31
N GLU A 290 -15.65 11.91 8.95
CA GLU A 290 -16.00 10.59 9.47
C GLU A 290 -15.00 9.57 8.94
N ILE A 291 -14.56 8.62 9.76
CA ILE A 291 -13.61 7.57 9.38
C ILE A 291 -14.16 6.19 9.74
N ILE A 292 -14.11 5.28 8.77
CA ILE A 292 -14.40 3.86 8.94
C ILE A 292 -13.11 3.10 8.62
N LEU A 293 -12.67 2.25 9.54
CA LEU A 293 -11.51 1.38 9.35
C LEU A 293 -11.99 0.01 8.90
N LEU A 294 -11.48 -0.47 7.77
CA LEU A 294 -11.84 -1.80 7.28
C LEU A 294 -11.26 -2.90 8.16
N SER A 295 -10.19 -2.65 8.92
CA SER A 295 -9.73 -3.57 9.96
C SER A 295 -10.76 -3.81 11.07
N GLU A 296 -11.59 -2.82 11.42
CA GLU A 296 -12.64 -2.97 12.43
C GLU A 296 -13.82 -3.82 11.92
N LYS A 297 -14.07 -3.81 10.59
CA LYS A 297 -15.14 -4.58 9.95
C LYS A 297 -14.71 -5.99 9.52
N TYR A 298 -13.53 -6.10 8.91
CA TYR A 298 -13.03 -7.29 8.24
C TYR A 298 -11.88 -7.99 8.97
N GLY A 299 -11.33 -7.35 10.00
CA GLY A 299 -10.13 -7.80 10.70
C GLY A 299 -8.84 -7.20 10.13
N ALA A 300 -7.84 -7.02 10.99
CA ALA A 300 -6.58 -6.37 10.66
C ALA A 300 -5.82 -7.07 9.51
N GLU A 301 -5.79 -8.40 9.51
CA GLU A 301 -5.07 -9.17 8.50
C GLU A 301 -5.71 -9.02 7.11
N LEU A 302 -7.04 -9.03 7.03
CA LEU A 302 -7.74 -8.82 5.75
C LEU A 302 -7.58 -7.39 5.24
N SER A 303 -7.57 -6.39 6.14
CA SER A 303 -7.31 -4.99 5.77
C SER A 303 -5.93 -4.80 5.12
N LYS A 304 -4.89 -5.52 5.59
CA LYS A 304 -3.54 -5.49 5.00
C LYS A 304 -3.49 -6.03 3.56
N VAL A 305 -4.41 -6.91 3.19
CA VAL A 305 -4.48 -7.55 1.87
C VAL A 305 -5.73 -7.18 1.08
N PHE A 306 -6.39 -6.08 1.45
CA PHE A 306 -7.75 -5.77 1.00
C PHE A 306 -7.98 -5.81 -0.53
N PRO A 307 -7.05 -5.38 -1.41
CA PRO A 307 -7.23 -5.53 -2.85
C PRO A 307 -7.42 -6.98 -3.32
N ALA A 308 -6.71 -7.94 -2.71
CA ALA A 308 -6.87 -9.37 -2.99
C ALA A 308 -8.26 -9.84 -2.55
N TYR A 309 -8.71 -9.44 -1.36
CA TYR A 309 -10.05 -9.79 -0.88
C TYR A 309 -11.14 -9.18 -1.78
N ALA A 310 -10.97 -7.92 -2.18
CA ALA A 310 -11.93 -7.22 -3.01
C ALA A 310 -12.10 -7.87 -4.39
N VAL A 311 -11.00 -8.26 -5.05
CA VAL A 311 -11.10 -8.93 -6.36
C VAL A 311 -11.75 -10.32 -6.25
N ALA A 312 -11.50 -11.06 -5.16
CA ALA A 312 -12.18 -12.33 -4.89
C ALA A 312 -13.69 -12.15 -4.72
N ARG A 313 -14.09 -11.16 -3.91
CA ARG A 313 -15.50 -10.82 -3.66
C ARG A 313 -16.23 -10.41 -4.94
N LEU A 314 -15.65 -9.50 -5.71
CA LEU A 314 -16.24 -9.05 -6.98
C LEU A 314 -16.40 -10.20 -7.98
N LEU A 315 -15.41 -11.11 -8.06
CA LEU A 315 -15.49 -12.27 -8.93
C LEU A 315 -16.57 -13.27 -8.47
N SER A 316 -16.81 -13.40 -7.16
CA SER A 316 -17.86 -14.25 -6.61
C SER A 316 -19.28 -13.77 -6.95
N GLU A 317 -19.43 -12.47 -7.21
CA GLU A 317 -20.71 -11.84 -7.55
C GLU A 317 -20.99 -11.88 -9.07
N CYS A 318 -19.95 -12.14 -9.88
CA CYS A 318 -20.07 -12.36 -11.32
C CYS A 318 -20.62 -13.76 -11.61
N ARG A 319 -21.93 -13.84 -11.89
CA ARG A 319 -22.61 -15.07 -12.34
C ARG A 319 -22.28 -15.41 -13.78
#